data_AF-A0A8T2U5Y8-F1
#
_entry.id   AF-A0A8T2U5Y8-F1
#
_cell.length_a   1.000
_cell.length_b   1.000
_cell.length_c   1.000
_cell.angle_alpha   90.00
_cell.angle_beta   90.00
_cell.angle_gamma   90.00
#
_symmetry.space_group_name_H-M   'P 1'
#
loop_
_entity.id
_entity.type
_entity.pdbx_description
1 polymer ?
#
loop_
_entity_poly.entity_id
_entity_poly.type
_entity_poly.pdbx_seq_one_letter_code
_entity_poly.pdbx_strand_id
1 'polypeptide(L)'
;MWDLTRSLNSQTVNASAGFHCGETEQEPVQAESASPQREIDSFFHHMTSWPLKQEYAIEVASGLCVGLRGRAGADIDALGLTFLLPISHARLTNVRYPTLQLEAASIHPVNIHEFYDENLSYSLPKEWTNTGSYTKTESASWSLTTGIEYHATVGVSAGIPKLAEVSGEFGWQVGVSGTYETTWEESETYGWSLEPSDLMEALTQI
;
A
#
# COMPACT_ATOMS: atom_id res chain seq x y z
N MET A 1 -34.62 -27.86 -8.10
CA MET A 1 -34.72 -26.54 -8.75
C MET A 1 -33.57 -25.72 -8.18
N TRP A 2 -32.49 -25.68 -8.96
CA TRP A 2 -31.22 -24.96 -8.86
C TRP A 2 -30.31 -25.18 -7.62
N ASP A 3 -29.19 -25.86 -7.91
CA ASP A 3 -27.97 -26.05 -7.12
C ASP A 3 -27.34 -24.75 -6.64
N LEU A 4 -26.70 -24.79 -5.46
CA LEU A 4 -25.55 -23.93 -5.14
C LEU A 4 -24.48 -24.75 -4.39
N THR A 5 -23.64 -25.45 -5.15
CA THR A 5 -22.27 -25.72 -4.72
C THR A 5 -21.41 -24.54 -5.16
N ARG A 6 -20.66 -23.91 -4.23
CA ARG A 6 -19.26 -23.48 -4.43
C ARG A 6 -18.71 -22.84 -3.16
N SER A 7 -17.88 -23.62 -2.47
CA SER A 7 -16.69 -23.11 -1.80
C SER A 7 -15.85 -22.29 -2.78
N LEU A 8 -15.21 -21.21 -2.31
CA LEU A 8 -13.82 -20.88 -2.64
C LEU A 8 -13.30 -19.77 -1.73
N ASN A 9 -12.08 -20.03 -1.25
CA ASN A 9 -11.24 -19.20 -0.39
C ASN A 9 -10.68 -17.95 -1.10
N SER A 10 -10.09 -17.10 -0.27
CA SER A 10 -8.98 -16.17 -0.54
C SER A 10 -9.37 -14.73 -0.90
N GLN A 11 -8.98 -13.82 0.01
CA GLN A 11 -8.60 -12.48 -0.35
C GLN A 11 -7.23 -12.52 -1.06
N THR A 12 -7.13 -11.83 -2.19
CA THR A 12 -5.89 -11.22 -2.66
C THR A 12 -6.29 -10.02 -3.51
N VAL A 13 -6.01 -8.80 -3.04
CA VAL A 13 -5.99 -7.63 -3.92
C VAL A 13 -4.53 -7.37 -4.26
N ASN A 14 -4.07 -7.95 -5.35
CA ASN A 14 -2.81 -7.58 -5.98
C ASN A 14 -3.11 -6.46 -6.98
N ALA A 15 -2.62 -5.25 -6.71
CA ALA A 15 -2.41 -4.26 -7.75
C ALA A 15 -0.98 -4.43 -8.26
N SER A 16 -0.80 -5.06 -9.42
CA SER A 16 0.48 -5.07 -10.13
C SER A 16 0.39 -4.16 -11.36
N ALA A 17 1.40 -3.33 -11.53
CA ALA A 17 1.73 -2.72 -12.82
C ALA A 17 3.07 -3.32 -13.25
N GLY A 18 3.02 -4.24 -14.20
CA GLY A 18 4.22 -4.90 -14.73
C GLY A 18 4.87 -4.09 -15.85
N PHE A 19 6.20 -4.07 -15.86
CA PHE A 19 7.00 -3.96 -17.08
C PHE A 19 7.81 -5.25 -17.22
N HIS A 20 7.78 -5.82 -18.43
CA HIS A 20 8.46 -7.07 -18.79
C HIS A 20 9.81 -6.73 -19.43
N CYS A 21 10.90 -7.26 -18.89
CA CYS A 21 12.14 -7.46 -19.63
C CYS A 21 12.63 -8.86 -19.27
N GLY A 22 12.58 -9.77 -20.25
CA GLY A 22 12.87 -11.18 -20.05
C GLY A 22 14.36 -11.47 -19.95
N GLU A 23 14.71 -12.49 -19.19
CA GLU A 23 15.99 -13.19 -19.32
C GLU A 23 15.74 -14.70 -19.26
N THR A 24 16.38 -15.36 -20.22
CA THR A 24 16.41 -16.81 -20.48
C THR A 24 17.16 -17.59 -19.40
N GLU A 25 16.68 -18.82 -19.17
CA GLU A 25 17.27 -19.84 -18.31
C GLU A 25 18.75 -20.14 -18.61
N GLN A 26 19.56 -20.33 -17.57
CA GLN A 26 20.31 -21.57 -17.33
C GLN A 26 21.07 -21.56 -15.99
N GLU A 27 20.88 -22.63 -15.22
CA GLU A 27 21.83 -23.15 -14.22
C GLU A 27 21.88 -24.69 -14.38
N PRO A 28 22.93 -25.44 -13.95
CA PRO A 28 23.46 -25.35 -12.59
C PRO A 28 24.98 -25.46 -12.38
N VAL A 29 25.43 -24.68 -11.38
CA VAL A 29 26.33 -24.99 -10.25
C VAL A 29 27.34 -26.14 -10.40
N GLN A 30 28.62 -25.78 -10.37
CA GLN A 30 29.66 -26.52 -9.64
C GLN A 30 30.17 -25.62 -8.52
N ALA A 31 30.14 -26.14 -7.29
CA ALA A 31 30.54 -25.46 -6.08
C ALA A 31 32.07 -25.32 -6.02
N GLU A 32 32.56 -24.11 -5.81
CA GLU A 32 33.88 -23.93 -5.21
C GLU A 32 33.88 -22.73 -4.25
N SER A 33 34.32 -23.04 -3.05
CA SER A 33 34.41 -22.19 -1.88
C SER A 33 35.48 -21.11 -2.06
N ALA A 34 35.06 -19.85 -2.17
CA ALA A 34 35.88 -18.72 -1.78
C ALA A 34 34.94 -17.56 -1.41
N SER A 35 35.02 -17.07 -0.18
CA SER A 35 34.34 -15.84 0.23
C SER A 35 34.76 -14.69 -0.70
N PRO A 36 33.85 -14.05 -1.46
CA PRO A 36 34.21 -12.86 -2.19
C PRO A 36 34.14 -11.69 -1.20
N GLN A 37 35.31 -11.24 -0.73
CA GLN A 37 35.43 -9.85 -0.32
C GLN A 37 35.10 -9.03 -1.57
N ARG A 38 33.93 -8.38 -1.55
CA ARG A 38 33.46 -7.52 -2.64
C ARG A 38 34.44 -6.34 -2.74
N GLU A 39 35.42 -6.46 -3.63
CA GLU A 39 36.26 -5.34 -4.04
C GLU A 39 35.33 -4.37 -4.78
N ILE A 40 35.00 -3.26 -4.12
CA ILE A 40 34.26 -2.18 -4.79
C ILE A 40 35.27 -1.56 -5.73
N ASP A 41 35.21 -1.95 -7.01
CA ASP A 41 35.94 -1.27 -8.08
C ASP A 41 35.62 0.23 -7.99
N SER A 42 36.57 1.01 -7.52
CA SER A 42 36.38 2.44 -7.31
C SER A 42 36.30 3.11 -8.67
N PHE A 43 35.13 3.63 -9.02
CA PHE A 43 34.96 4.42 -10.25
C PHE A 43 35.76 5.73 -10.13
N PHE A 44 36.92 5.81 -10.78
CA PHE A 44 37.77 7.00 -10.78
C PHE A 44 38.31 7.29 -12.19
N HIS A 45 37.49 7.95 -12.99
CA HIS A 45 37.85 8.38 -14.35
C HIS A 45 38.30 9.84 -14.37
N HIS A 46 39.38 10.12 -15.10
CA HIS A 46 39.90 11.46 -15.33
C HIS A 46 40.52 11.58 -16.74
N MET A 47 41.01 12.76 -17.11
CA MET A 47 41.72 12.96 -18.39
C MET A 47 42.91 12.00 -18.51
N THR A 48 43.03 11.30 -19.64
CA THR A 48 44.04 10.24 -19.83
C THR A 48 45.46 10.77 -20.07
N SER A 49 45.60 11.97 -20.63
CA SER A 49 46.91 12.52 -21.00
C SER A 49 47.46 13.55 -20.00
N TRP A 50 46.61 14.22 -19.24
CA TRP A 50 47.01 15.33 -18.37
C TRP A 50 46.74 14.98 -16.90
N PRO A 51 47.71 15.21 -15.98
CA PRO A 51 47.51 14.91 -14.57
C PRO A 51 46.49 15.88 -13.94
N LEU A 52 45.80 15.41 -12.89
CA LEU A 52 44.94 16.24 -12.05
C LEU A 52 45.77 17.32 -11.34
N LYS A 53 45.18 18.49 -11.17
CA LYS A 53 45.78 19.65 -10.49
C LYS A 53 45.07 19.92 -9.18
N GLN A 54 44.34 21.03 -9.09
CA GLN A 54 43.58 21.42 -7.91
C GLN A 54 42.29 20.60 -7.82
N GLU A 55 42.06 19.99 -6.67
CA GLU A 55 40.78 19.40 -6.30
C GLU A 55 39.84 20.49 -5.75
N TYR A 56 38.58 20.42 -6.14
CA TYR A 56 37.50 21.27 -5.63
C TYR A 56 36.47 20.38 -4.93
N ALA A 57 36.63 20.20 -3.62
CA ALA A 57 35.66 19.47 -2.82
C ALA A 57 34.30 20.22 -2.81
N ILE A 58 33.21 19.48 -2.99
CA ILE A 58 31.85 20.03 -3.08
C ILE A 58 31.04 19.60 -1.86
N GLU A 59 30.35 20.54 -1.22
CA GLU A 59 29.35 20.24 -0.21
C GLU A 59 28.09 19.68 -0.89
N VAL A 60 27.77 18.41 -0.63
CA VAL A 60 26.64 17.71 -1.27
C VAL A 60 25.30 17.95 -0.56
N ALA A 61 25.27 18.77 0.48
CA ALA A 61 24.08 19.10 1.26
C ALA A 61 23.30 17.85 1.73
N SER A 62 22.11 17.55 1.17
CA SER A 62 21.36 16.32 1.49
C SER A 62 21.95 15.02 0.92
N GLY A 63 22.87 15.14 -0.05
CA GLY A 63 23.36 14.03 -0.85
C GLY A 63 22.45 13.62 -2.02
N LEU A 64 21.23 14.18 -2.11
CA LEU A 64 20.31 13.87 -3.20
C LEU A 64 20.59 14.73 -4.44
N CYS A 65 21.21 14.13 -5.46
CA CYS A 65 21.46 14.79 -6.74
C CYS A 65 20.17 14.82 -7.59
N VAL A 66 19.71 16.03 -7.94
CA VAL A 66 18.52 16.23 -8.80
C VAL A 66 18.88 16.49 -10.26
N GLY A 67 20.18 16.62 -10.56
CA GLY A 67 20.63 16.75 -11.93
C GLY A 67 22.00 17.40 -12.08
N LEU A 68 22.30 17.73 -13.33
CA LEU A 68 23.55 18.32 -13.76
C LEU A 68 23.30 19.71 -14.31
N ARG A 69 24.25 20.63 -14.12
CA ARG A 69 24.24 21.96 -14.72
C ARG A 69 25.63 22.27 -15.26
N GLY A 70 25.70 22.79 -16.49
CA GLY A 70 26.99 22.98 -17.12
C GLY A 70 26.95 23.73 -18.44
N ARG A 71 28.08 23.68 -19.15
CA ARG A 71 28.26 24.15 -20.52
C ARG A 71 29.01 23.06 -21.28
N ALA A 72 28.67 22.88 -22.54
CA ALA A 72 29.30 21.90 -23.40
C ALA A 72 29.40 22.44 -24.84
N GLY A 73 30.37 21.89 -25.57
CA GLY A 73 30.61 22.10 -26.98
C GLY A 73 30.95 20.77 -27.64
N ALA A 74 32.19 20.63 -28.13
CA ALA A 74 32.72 19.32 -28.53
C ALA A 74 32.93 18.41 -27.29
N ASP A 75 33.29 19.03 -26.17
CA ASP A 75 33.58 18.37 -24.90
C ASP A 75 32.71 18.98 -23.77
N ILE A 76 32.90 18.52 -22.53
CA ILE A 76 32.30 19.13 -21.34
C ILE A 76 33.17 20.31 -20.88
N ASP A 77 32.76 21.53 -21.21
CA ASP A 77 33.50 22.75 -20.83
C ASP A 77 33.42 23.05 -19.32
N ALA A 78 32.25 22.80 -18.72
CA ALA A 78 32.00 22.95 -17.30
C ALA A 78 30.83 22.07 -16.85
N LEU A 79 30.95 21.42 -15.70
CA LEU A 79 29.92 20.59 -15.11
C LEU A 79 29.84 20.81 -13.61
N GLY A 80 28.63 20.93 -13.10
CA GLY A 80 28.29 20.93 -11.69
C GLY A 80 27.12 20.01 -11.42
N LEU A 81 27.11 19.39 -10.24
CA LEU A 81 26.00 18.61 -9.72
C LEU A 81 25.07 19.53 -8.94
N THR A 82 23.76 19.35 -9.12
CA THR A 82 22.74 20.08 -8.35
C THR A 82 22.18 19.15 -7.30
N PHE A 83 22.36 19.52 -6.03
CA PHE A 83 21.86 18.74 -4.89
C PHE A 83 20.70 19.46 -4.21
N LEU A 84 19.76 18.69 -3.63
CA LEU A 84 18.81 19.26 -2.68
C LEU A 84 19.53 19.68 -1.40
N LEU A 85 19.04 20.75 -0.80
CA LEU A 85 19.40 21.15 0.55
C LEU A 85 18.93 20.10 1.58
N PRO A 86 19.47 20.10 2.81
CA PRO A 86 19.06 19.16 3.84
C PRO A 86 17.53 19.18 4.03
N ILE A 87 16.92 17.99 3.95
CA ILE A 87 15.47 17.84 3.99
C ILE A 87 15.04 17.80 5.46
N SER A 88 14.24 18.77 5.89
CA SER A 88 13.64 18.74 7.22
C SER A 88 12.46 17.77 7.28
N HIS A 89 11.55 17.86 6.30
CA HIS A 89 10.35 17.03 6.20
C HIS A 89 9.96 16.83 4.73
N ALA A 90 9.47 15.63 4.41
CA ALA A 90 8.84 15.33 3.12
C ALA A 90 7.38 14.95 3.36
N ARG A 91 6.47 15.48 2.55
CA ARG A 91 5.03 15.21 2.69
C ARG A 91 4.34 15.08 1.34
N LEU A 92 3.64 13.97 1.13
CA LEU A 92 2.70 13.79 0.04
C LEU A 92 1.39 14.52 0.39
N THR A 93 0.98 15.48 -0.44
CA THR A 93 -0.22 16.29 -0.23
C THR A 93 -1.05 16.35 -1.52
N ASN A 94 -2.28 16.88 -1.43
CA ASN A 94 -3.19 17.00 -2.58
C ASN A 94 -3.45 15.65 -3.29
N VAL A 95 -3.50 14.56 -2.52
CA VAL A 95 -3.78 13.22 -3.04
C VAL A 95 -5.18 13.18 -3.64
N ARG A 96 -5.31 12.57 -4.82
CA ARG A 96 -6.56 12.40 -5.55
C ARG A 96 -6.73 10.94 -5.93
N TYR A 97 -7.98 10.51 -6.03
CA TYR A 97 -8.36 9.15 -6.42
C TYR A 97 -9.27 9.21 -7.65
N PRO A 98 -8.73 9.41 -8.88
CA PRO A 98 -9.53 9.69 -10.06
C PRO A 98 -10.41 8.52 -10.53
N THR A 99 -10.07 7.29 -10.14
CA THR A 99 -10.75 6.06 -10.55
C THR A 99 -11.62 5.45 -9.45
N LEU A 100 -11.71 6.09 -8.28
CA LEU A 100 -12.35 5.51 -7.10
C LEU A 100 -13.83 5.14 -7.35
N GLN A 101 -14.55 5.95 -8.12
CA GLN A 101 -15.95 5.70 -8.46
C GLN A 101 -16.14 4.55 -9.44
N LEU A 102 -15.10 4.17 -10.21
CA LEU A 102 -15.14 3.03 -11.14
C LEU A 102 -14.98 1.69 -10.41
N GLU A 103 -14.48 1.71 -9.16
CA GLU A 103 -14.21 0.52 -8.34
C GLU A 103 -15.43 0.01 -7.55
N ALA A 104 -16.62 0.58 -7.76
CA ALA A 104 -17.85 0.10 -7.12
C ALA A 104 -18.14 -1.39 -7.40
N ALA A 105 -17.65 -1.92 -8.53
CA ALA A 105 -17.77 -3.33 -8.89
C ALA A 105 -17.01 -4.31 -7.96
N SER A 106 -16.12 -3.81 -7.10
CA SER A 106 -15.31 -4.62 -6.17
C SER A 106 -15.89 -4.68 -4.75
N ILE A 107 -17.10 -4.16 -4.53
CA ILE A 107 -17.78 -4.22 -3.24
C ILE A 107 -18.54 -5.55 -3.13
N HIS A 108 -18.15 -6.38 -2.18
CA HIS A 108 -18.79 -7.67 -1.94
C HIS A 108 -19.24 -7.78 -0.48
N PRO A 109 -20.52 -8.13 -0.22
CA PRO A 109 -20.97 -8.40 1.14
C PRO A 109 -20.24 -9.63 1.69
N VAL A 110 -19.84 -9.56 2.96
CA VAL A 110 -19.25 -10.68 3.69
C VAL A 110 -20.27 -11.14 4.73
N ASN A 111 -20.61 -12.42 4.71
CA ASN A 111 -21.37 -13.01 5.80
C ASN A 111 -20.44 -13.15 7.01
N ILE A 112 -20.70 -12.36 8.05
CA ILE A 112 -19.93 -12.34 9.29
C ILE A 112 -20.39 -13.43 10.28
N HIS A 113 -21.65 -13.83 10.21
CA HIS A 113 -22.26 -14.79 11.12
C HIS A 113 -23.60 -15.29 10.60
N GLU A 114 -23.85 -16.59 10.73
CA GLU A 114 -25.12 -17.23 10.42
C GLU A 114 -25.51 -18.12 11.61
N PHE A 115 -26.75 -17.99 12.07
CA PHE A 115 -27.28 -18.78 13.17
C PHE A 115 -28.66 -19.32 12.80
N TYR A 116 -28.81 -20.63 12.91
CA TYR A 116 -30.06 -21.31 12.68
C TYR A 116 -30.50 -22.02 13.95
N ASP A 117 -31.72 -21.77 14.38
CA ASP A 117 -32.29 -22.45 15.53
C ASP A 117 -33.79 -22.68 15.36
N GLU A 118 -34.21 -23.93 15.58
CA GLU A 118 -35.62 -24.32 15.56
C GLU A 118 -36.12 -24.53 16.98
N ASN A 119 -37.31 -23.99 17.28
CA ASN A 119 -38.07 -24.38 18.45
C ASN A 119 -39.12 -25.43 18.07
N LEU A 120 -38.84 -26.69 18.39
CA LEU A 120 -39.75 -27.82 18.13
C LEU A 120 -40.80 -28.02 19.24
N SER A 121 -40.79 -27.17 20.28
CA SER A 121 -41.76 -27.23 21.38
C SER A 121 -42.95 -26.31 21.11
N TYR A 122 -44.16 -26.86 21.18
CA TYR A 122 -45.41 -26.11 21.03
C TYR A 122 -45.81 -25.33 22.29
N SER A 123 -45.17 -25.56 23.43
CA SER A 123 -45.64 -25.07 24.74
C SER A 123 -44.57 -24.49 25.65
N LEU A 124 -43.29 -24.51 25.24
CA LEU A 124 -42.18 -23.96 26.03
C LEU A 124 -41.36 -22.96 25.21
N PRO A 125 -41.17 -21.71 25.70
CA PRO A 125 -40.19 -20.79 25.13
C PRO A 125 -38.80 -21.41 25.18
N LYS A 126 -38.01 -21.19 24.14
CA LYS A 126 -36.61 -21.62 24.08
C LYS A 126 -35.72 -20.42 24.38
N GLU A 127 -34.82 -20.59 25.33
CA GLU A 127 -33.82 -19.60 25.69
C GLU A 127 -32.50 -19.97 25.00
N TRP A 128 -31.90 -19.00 24.33
CA TRP A 128 -30.54 -19.10 23.81
C TRP A 128 -29.90 -17.71 23.85
N THR A 129 -28.59 -17.68 23.92
CA THR A 129 -27.80 -16.46 23.74
C THR A 129 -26.77 -16.76 22.66
N ASN A 130 -26.76 -15.93 21.62
CA ASN A 130 -25.78 -16.04 20.55
C ASN A 130 -24.82 -14.86 20.65
N THR A 131 -23.59 -15.13 21.11
CA THR A 131 -22.54 -14.11 21.19
C THR A 131 -21.44 -14.41 20.21
N GLY A 132 -20.77 -13.36 19.75
CA GLY A 132 -19.64 -13.49 18.86
C GLY A 132 -18.91 -12.17 18.69
N SER A 133 -17.83 -12.22 17.93
CA SER A 133 -17.10 -11.03 17.54
C SER A 133 -16.49 -11.19 16.15
N TYR A 134 -16.28 -10.05 15.50
CA TYR A 134 -15.65 -9.93 14.21
C TYR A 134 -14.68 -8.77 14.23
N THR A 135 -13.43 -9.01 13.87
CA THR A 135 -12.42 -7.97 13.71
C THR A 135 -12.32 -7.57 12.26
N LYS A 136 -12.52 -6.29 12.00
CA LYS A 136 -12.32 -5.66 10.69
C LYS A 136 -10.97 -4.95 10.70
N THR A 137 -10.20 -5.14 9.64
CA THR A 137 -8.92 -4.45 9.42
C THR A 137 -9.04 -3.56 8.19
N GLU A 138 -8.79 -2.27 8.34
CA GLU A 138 -8.66 -1.31 7.25
C GLU A 138 -7.18 -1.02 7.01
N SER A 139 -6.76 -0.98 5.74
CA SER A 139 -5.38 -0.66 5.38
C SER A 139 -5.33 0.31 4.20
N ALA A 140 -4.26 1.11 4.17
CA ALA A 140 -3.97 2.05 3.10
C ALA A 140 -2.47 2.04 2.80
N SER A 141 -2.11 2.14 1.52
CA SER A 141 -0.72 2.25 1.09
C SER A 141 -0.58 3.21 -0.08
N TRP A 142 0.46 4.05 -0.02
CA TRP A 142 0.85 4.95 -1.08
C TRP A 142 2.28 4.61 -1.53
N SER A 143 2.41 4.13 -2.76
CA SER A 143 3.70 3.85 -3.37
C SER A 143 4.38 5.14 -3.84
N LEU A 144 5.68 5.25 -3.62
CA LEU A 144 6.52 6.38 -4.03
C LEU A 144 7.58 5.88 -5.02
N THR A 145 7.94 6.71 -6.00
CA THR A 145 8.94 6.38 -7.04
C THR A 145 10.03 7.44 -7.17
N THR A 146 10.12 8.34 -6.20
CA THR A 146 10.95 9.56 -6.30
C THR A 146 12.37 9.36 -5.80
N GLY A 147 12.69 8.21 -5.17
CA GLY A 147 13.96 7.97 -4.50
C GLY A 147 14.15 8.77 -3.22
N ILE A 148 13.26 9.72 -2.93
CA ILE A 148 13.30 10.54 -1.71
C ILE A 148 13.10 9.68 -0.45
N GLU A 149 12.39 8.56 -0.58
CA GLU A 149 12.14 7.58 0.47
C GLU A 149 13.42 6.94 1.03
N TYR A 150 14.53 6.95 0.27
CA TYR A 150 15.84 6.50 0.76
C TYR A 150 16.57 7.54 1.62
N HIS A 151 16.17 8.81 1.53
CA HIS A 151 16.87 9.93 2.15
C HIS A 151 16.01 10.70 3.16
N ALA A 152 14.68 10.47 3.18
CA ALA A 152 13.76 11.08 4.12
C ALA A 152 12.52 10.21 4.36
N THR A 153 12.01 10.23 5.58
CA THR A 153 10.68 9.71 5.89
C THR A 153 9.63 10.62 5.26
N VAL A 154 8.73 10.02 4.46
CA VAL A 154 7.65 10.73 3.79
C VAL A 154 6.36 10.53 4.56
N GLY A 155 5.78 11.62 5.06
CA GLY A 155 4.41 11.60 5.59
C GLY A 155 3.38 11.77 4.48
N VAL A 156 2.17 11.27 4.69
CA VAL A 156 1.04 11.43 3.76
C VAL A 156 -0.01 12.31 4.41
N SER A 157 -0.56 13.27 3.66
CA SER A 157 -1.73 14.05 4.06
C SER A 157 -2.81 13.90 3.00
N ALA A 158 -3.78 13.05 3.32
CA ALA A 158 -4.85 12.62 2.44
C ALA A 158 -6.05 12.14 3.26
N GLY A 159 -7.22 12.04 2.64
CA GLY A 159 -8.33 11.27 3.18
C GLY A 159 -8.22 9.81 2.71
N ILE A 160 -8.51 8.85 3.58
CA ILE A 160 -8.54 7.43 3.21
C ILE A 160 -9.93 7.12 2.63
N PRO A 161 -10.03 6.48 1.45
CA PRO A 161 -11.30 6.02 0.91
C PRO A 161 -11.99 5.02 1.84
N LYS A 162 -13.28 5.22 2.09
CA LYS A 162 -14.13 4.35 2.90
C LYS A 162 -15.43 4.06 2.16
N LEU A 163 -16.04 2.93 2.48
CA LEU A 163 -17.38 2.59 1.98
C LEU A 163 -18.42 3.40 2.75
N ALA A 164 -19.35 4.00 2.02
CA ALA A 164 -20.49 4.71 2.56
C ALA A 164 -21.73 4.42 1.72
N GLU A 165 -22.89 4.42 2.35
CA GLU A 165 -24.16 4.35 1.66
C GLU A 165 -24.53 5.74 1.13
N VAL A 166 -24.88 5.81 -0.17
CA VAL A 166 -25.36 7.02 -0.83
C VAL A 166 -26.67 6.69 -1.50
N SER A 167 -27.76 7.25 -0.99
CA SER A 167 -29.10 7.10 -1.58
C SER A 167 -29.52 5.63 -1.82
N GLY A 168 -29.17 4.72 -0.92
CA GLY A 168 -29.53 3.29 -1.02
C GLY A 168 -28.52 2.42 -1.78
N GLU A 169 -27.43 2.99 -2.31
CA GLU A 169 -26.35 2.24 -2.95
C GLU A 169 -25.03 2.40 -2.18
N PHE A 170 -24.27 1.32 -2.02
CA PHE A 170 -22.94 1.38 -1.43
C PHE A 170 -21.94 1.91 -2.46
N GLY A 171 -21.15 2.90 -2.06
CA GLY A 171 -20.11 3.48 -2.89
C GLY A 171 -18.90 3.92 -2.09
N TRP A 172 -17.78 4.12 -2.78
CA TRP A 172 -16.57 4.66 -2.20
C TRP A 172 -16.65 6.17 -2.01
N GLN A 173 -16.25 6.65 -0.83
CA GLN A 173 -16.10 8.07 -0.52
C GLN A 173 -14.75 8.33 0.14
N VAL A 174 -14.16 9.48 -0.16
CA VAL A 174 -12.91 9.88 0.48
C VAL A 174 -13.23 10.49 1.86
N GLY A 175 -12.64 9.92 2.91
CA GLY A 175 -12.80 10.43 4.28
C GLY A 175 -12.14 11.80 4.51
N VAL A 176 -12.28 12.32 5.72
CA VAL A 176 -11.61 13.56 6.15
C VAL A 176 -10.10 13.39 6.03
N SER A 177 -9.41 14.44 5.57
CA SER A 177 -7.96 14.40 5.42
C SER A 177 -7.27 14.29 6.79
N GLY A 178 -6.38 13.31 6.92
CA GLY A 178 -5.52 13.10 8.09
C GLY A 178 -4.04 13.29 7.78
N THR A 179 -3.18 12.87 8.71
CA THR A 179 -1.74 12.68 8.48
C THR A 179 -1.39 11.23 8.81
N TYR A 180 -0.73 10.55 7.88
CA TYR A 180 -0.42 9.12 7.95
C TYR A 180 1.03 8.86 7.51
N GLU A 181 1.51 7.65 7.77
CA GLU A 181 2.68 7.11 7.10
C GLU A 181 2.31 6.62 5.68
N THR A 182 3.30 6.23 4.88
CA THR A 182 3.07 5.68 3.53
C THR A 182 2.34 4.34 3.54
N THR A 183 2.37 3.64 4.68
CA THR A 183 1.56 2.47 4.97
C THR A 183 0.81 2.72 6.26
N TRP A 184 -0.49 2.40 6.28
CA TRP A 184 -1.34 2.56 7.44
C TRP A 184 -2.26 1.36 7.57
N GLU A 185 -2.51 0.96 8.81
CA GLU A 185 -3.40 -0.14 9.14
C GLU A 185 -4.08 0.16 10.48
N GLU A 186 -5.38 -0.09 10.56
CA GLU A 186 -6.17 0.00 11.78
C GLU A 186 -7.13 -1.18 11.85
N SER A 187 -7.30 -1.74 13.04
CA SER A 187 -8.23 -2.85 13.26
C SER A 187 -9.24 -2.47 14.34
N GLU A 188 -10.51 -2.74 14.07
CA GLU A 188 -11.62 -2.53 14.99
C GLU A 188 -12.35 -3.86 15.20
N THR A 189 -12.68 -4.19 16.45
CA THR A 189 -13.42 -5.42 16.78
C THR A 189 -14.84 -5.07 17.16
N TYR A 190 -15.79 -5.67 16.44
CA TYR A 190 -17.22 -5.59 16.73
C TYR A 190 -17.64 -6.85 17.47
N GLY A 191 -18.35 -6.68 18.58
CA GLY A 191 -18.97 -7.78 19.32
C GLY A 191 -20.50 -7.75 19.15
N TRP A 192 -21.13 -8.91 19.17
CA TRP A 192 -22.59 -9.02 19.27
C TRP A 192 -23.00 -9.97 20.39
N SER A 193 -24.21 -9.74 20.88
CA SER A 193 -24.95 -10.63 21.76
C SER A 193 -26.40 -10.54 21.34
N LEU A 194 -26.95 -11.64 20.85
CA LEU A 194 -28.32 -11.75 20.38
C LEU A 194 -29.10 -12.68 21.30
N GLU A 195 -30.33 -12.29 21.60
CA GLU A 195 -31.29 -13.04 22.39
C GLU A 195 -32.62 -13.20 21.61
N PRO A 196 -33.51 -14.12 22.01
CA PRO A 196 -34.74 -14.40 21.27
C PRO A 196 -35.68 -13.19 21.15
N SER A 197 -35.61 -12.23 22.08
CA SER A 197 -36.38 -10.98 22.02
C SER A 197 -35.98 -10.07 20.86
N ASP A 198 -34.71 -10.08 20.47
CA ASP A 198 -34.16 -9.14 19.46
C ASP A 198 -34.66 -9.47 18.05
N LEU A 199 -34.96 -10.75 17.78
CA LEU A 199 -35.49 -11.19 16.48
C LEU A 199 -36.97 -10.85 16.28
N MET A 200 -37.72 -10.64 17.37
CA MET A 200 -39.16 -10.36 17.29
C MET A 200 -39.46 -8.90 16.92
N GLU A 201 -38.57 -7.94 17.21
CA GLU A 201 -38.73 -6.54 16.82
C GLU A 201 -38.51 -6.32 15.31
N ALA A 202 -37.60 -7.08 14.69
CA ALA A 202 -37.26 -6.95 13.26
C ALA A 202 -38.42 -7.35 12.33
N LEU A 203 -39.29 -8.28 12.75
CA LEU A 203 -40.44 -8.75 11.96
C LEU A 203 -41.64 -7.79 12.01
N THR A 204 -41.66 -6.83 12.94
CA THR A 204 -42.73 -5.81 13.06
C THR A 204 -42.52 -4.56 12.22
N GLN A 205 -41.39 -4.44 11.51
CA GLN A 205 -41.07 -3.29 10.63
C GLN A 205 -41.16 -3.60 9.13
N ILE A 206 -41.75 -4.75 8.75
CA ILE A 206 -42.11 -5.11 7.37
C ILE A 206 -43.64 -5.06 7.23
#